data_AF-A0A1Q4D9G8-F1
#
_entry.id   AF-A0A1Q4D9G8-F1
#
_cell.length_a   1.000
_cell.length_b   1.000
_cell.length_c   1.000
_cell.angle_alpha   90.00
_cell.angle_beta   90.00
_cell.angle_gamma   90.00
#
_symmetry.space_group_name_H-M   'P 1'
#
loop_
_entity.id
_entity.type
_entity.pdbx_description
1 polymer ?
#
loop_
_entity_poly.entity_id
_entity_poly.type
_entity_poly.pdbx_seq_one_letter_code
_entity_poly.pdbx_strand_id
1 'polypeptide(L)'
;MEQVLLTCGSHGSRRLPTPSGVPTVALPARPGKADLDPVLAANPRRLVVAGDDADLAAVLQRLLRSDRLDVELAHLPTRGSDAAKAWGLPSDVDLAFDGKASPVPLVRDDSGGVLVGRGEVRGMRGECYCDDVLVLRGTAPRLVAAPGPGGVGVRAGRTGRLPDGRTRAVDLRARSGRGEAVGRTAQLGGEPMTVVTDGVAHPREVRRWTWYRHTTDWLLVRP
;
A
#
# COMPACT_ATOMS: atom_id res chain seq x y z
N MET A 1 -14.35 -8.27 20.72
CA MET A 1 -13.52 -7.15 21.23
C MET A 1 -13.77 -5.95 20.34
N GLU A 2 -13.76 -4.74 20.88
CA GLU A 2 -14.02 -3.56 20.05
C GLU A 2 -12.80 -3.22 19.18
N GLN A 3 -11.63 -3.08 19.80
CA GLN A 3 -10.40 -2.70 19.09
C GLN A 3 -9.19 -3.46 19.65
N VAL A 4 -8.16 -3.67 18.83
CA VAL A 4 -6.88 -4.29 19.23
C VAL A 4 -5.72 -3.48 18.66
N LEU A 5 -4.70 -3.18 19.47
CA LEU A 5 -3.44 -2.62 18.99
C LEU A 5 -2.48 -3.75 18.61
N LEU A 6 -1.96 -3.69 17.39
CA LEU A 6 -0.88 -4.53 16.90
C LEU A 6 0.43 -3.74 16.91
N THR A 7 1.44 -4.21 17.63
CA THR A 7 2.78 -3.63 17.58
C THR A 7 3.69 -4.57 16.77
N CYS A 8 4.11 -4.12 15.59
CA CYS A 8 4.85 -4.95 14.64
C CYS A 8 6.36 -4.68 14.67
N GLY A 9 7.14 -5.77 14.58
CA GLY A 9 8.60 -5.71 14.52
C GLY A 9 9.28 -5.24 15.81
N SER A 10 10.54 -4.82 15.70
CA SER A 10 11.34 -4.33 16.84
C SER A 10 10.82 -3.01 17.44
N HIS A 11 9.82 -2.40 16.80
CA HIS A 11 9.08 -1.26 17.33
C HIS A 11 8.13 -1.64 18.49
N GLY A 12 7.88 -2.93 18.72
CA GLY A 12 7.15 -3.43 19.89
C GLY A 12 7.76 -3.06 21.25
N SER A 13 8.98 -2.48 21.26
CA SER A 13 9.65 -1.93 22.44
C SER A 13 9.26 -0.48 22.77
N ARG A 14 8.74 0.29 21.80
CA ARG A 14 8.36 1.69 22.02
C ARG A 14 6.91 1.72 22.51
N ARG A 15 6.71 2.00 23.79
CA ARG A 15 5.36 2.22 24.35
C ARG A 15 4.72 3.38 23.59
N LEU A 16 3.78 3.06 22.71
CA LEU A 16 2.84 4.05 22.20
C LEU A 16 1.84 4.37 23.33
N PRO A 17 1.40 5.62 23.45
CA PRO A 17 0.30 5.92 24.34
C PRO A 17 -0.93 5.14 23.85
N THR A 18 -1.33 4.14 24.61
CA THR A 18 -2.52 3.32 24.35
C THR A 18 -3.61 3.71 25.32
N PRO A 19 -4.85 3.93 24.86
CA PRO A 19 -5.99 4.06 25.74
C PRO A 19 -6.09 2.85 26.69
N SER A 20 -6.53 3.09 27.91
CA SER A 20 -6.70 2.03 28.92
C SER A 20 -7.71 0.99 28.42
N GLY A 21 -7.41 -0.29 28.64
CA GLY A 21 -8.32 -1.39 28.30
C GLY A 21 -8.25 -1.87 26.85
N VAL A 22 -7.43 -1.28 25.98
CA VAL A 22 -7.20 -1.81 24.62
C VAL A 22 -6.18 -2.95 24.67
N PRO A 23 -6.54 -4.19 24.27
CA PRO A 23 -5.58 -5.28 24.17
C PRO A 23 -4.45 -4.94 23.19
N THR A 24 -3.22 -5.16 23.62
CA THR A 24 -2.03 -4.97 22.78
C THR A 24 -1.41 -6.33 22.45
N VAL A 25 -1.20 -6.61 21.18
CA VAL A 25 -0.58 -7.84 20.67
C VAL A 25 0.72 -7.48 19.97
N ALA A 26 1.84 -7.99 20.50
CA ALA A 26 3.14 -7.85 19.88
C ALA A 26 3.33 -8.91 18.79
N LEU A 27 3.70 -8.47 17.59
CA LEU A 27 3.83 -9.30 16.39
C LEU A 27 5.22 -9.13 15.77
N PRO A 28 5.73 -10.15 15.02
CA PRO A 28 6.93 -9.97 14.23
C PRO A 28 6.74 -8.93 13.12
N ALA A 29 7.84 -8.46 12.53
CA ALA A 29 7.76 -7.62 11.34
C ALA A 29 7.13 -8.39 10.18
N ARG A 30 6.19 -7.76 9.47
CA ARG A 30 5.36 -8.33 8.40
C ARG A 30 4.64 -9.60 8.86
N PRO A 31 3.74 -9.49 9.84
CA PRO A 31 3.09 -10.65 10.46
C PRO A 31 2.31 -11.47 9.44
N GLY A 32 2.42 -12.79 9.57
CA GLY A 32 1.81 -13.75 8.67
C GLY A 32 0.49 -14.32 9.19
N LYS A 33 0.04 -15.39 8.55
CA LYS A 33 -1.17 -16.13 8.92
C LYS A 33 -1.14 -16.60 10.38
N ALA A 34 -0.04 -17.23 10.81
CA ALA A 34 0.07 -17.79 12.16
C ALA A 34 0.01 -16.72 13.26
N ASP A 35 0.47 -15.51 12.94
CA ASP A 35 0.50 -14.37 13.86
C ASP A 35 -0.87 -13.69 13.97
N LEU A 36 -1.57 -13.53 12.84
CA LEU A 36 -2.80 -12.75 12.75
C LEU A 36 -4.08 -13.58 12.96
N ASP A 37 -4.10 -14.86 12.61
CA ASP A 37 -5.29 -15.71 12.77
C ASP A 37 -5.82 -15.75 14.22
N PRO A 38 -4.97 -15.87 15.26
CA PRO A 38 -5.42 -15.82 16.64
C PRO A 38 -6.08 -14.49 17.02
N VAL A 39 -5.56 -13.37 16.49
CA VAL A 39 -6.14 -12.04 16.71
C VAL A 39 -7.51 -11.92 16.04
N LEU A 40 -7.61 -12.36 14.78
CA LEU A 40 -8.85 -12.29 14.01
C LEU A 40 -9.94 -13.22 14.56
N ALA A 41 -9.56 -14.34 15.18
CA ALA A 41 -10.48 -15.25 15.86
C ALA A 41 -11.22 -14.59 17.03
N ALA A 42 -10.64 -13.56 17.66
CA ALA A 42 -11.30 -12.75 18.69
C ALA A 42 -12.35 -11.77 18.13
N ASN A 43 -12.55 -11.78 16.81
CA ASN A 43 -13.48 -10.96 16.05
C ASN A 43 -13.41 -9.46 16.42
N PRO A 44 -12.24 -8.81 16.28
CA PRO A 44 -12.10 -7.38 16.53
C PRO A 44 -12.89 -6.56 15.49
N ARG A 45 -13.48 -5.44 15.90
CA ARG A 45 -14.05 -4.48 14.92
C ARG A 45 -12.98 -3.59 14.30
N ARG A 46 -11.92 -3.29 15.05
CA ARG A 46 -10.78 -2.47 14.61
C ARG A 46 -9.44 -3.10 14.95
N LEU A 47 -8.50 -2.98 14.03
CA LEU A 47 -7.07 -3.20 14.27
C LEU A 47 -6.32 -1.88 14.11
N VAL A 48 -5.60 -1.47 15.14
CA VAL A 48 -4.66 -0.35 15.07
C VAL A 48 -3.28 -0.93 14.82
N VAL A 49 -2.65 -0.59 13.70
CA VAL A 49 -1.35 -1.13 13.29
C VAL A 49 -0.25 -0.13 13.56
N ALA A 50 0.50 -0.37 14.63
CA ALA A 50 1.73 0.32 14.93
C ALA A 50 2.93 -0.39 14.29
N GLY A 51 3.38 0.13 13.17
CA GLY A 51 4.44 -0.48 12.36
C GLY A 51 4.82 0.38 11.16
N ASP A 52 5.51 -0.22 10.20
CA ASP A 52 5.79 0.41 8.92
C ASP A 52 4.77 0.03 7.83
N ASP A 53 4.98 0.54 6.61
CA ASP A 53 4.08 0.29 5.47
C ASP A 53 3.99 -1.21 5.12
N ALA A 54 5.06 -1.99 5.34
CA ALA A 54 5.06 -3.43 5.07
C ALA A 54 4.27 -4.21 6.12
N ASP A 55 4.31 -3.76 7.38
CA ASP A 55 3.48 -4.30 8.45
C ASP A 55 1.99 -4.04 8.17
N LEU A 56 1.63 -2.81 7.79
CA LEU A 56 0.26 -2.46 7.40
C LEU A 56 -0.21 -3.28 6.19
N ALA A 57 0.64 -3.43 5.17
CA ALA A 57 0.35 -4.26 4.00
C ALA A 57 0.09 -5.72 4.39
N ALA A 58 0.89 -6.28 5.30
CA ALA A 58 0.72 -7.67 5.76
C ALA A 58 -0.62 -7.89 6.48
N VAL A 59 -1.02 -6.95 7.35
CA VAL A 59 -2.31 -6.99 8.04
C VAL A 59 -3.47 -6.89 7.05
N LEU A 60 -3.44 -5.89 6.15
CA LEU A 60 -4.49 -5.72 5.13
C LEU A 60 -4.58 -6.92 4.20
N GLN A 61 -3.44 -7.46 3.77
CA GLN A 61 -3.41 -8.66 2.94
C GLN A 61 -4.01 -9.86 3.67
N ARG A 62 -3.81 -9.98 4.99
CA ARG A 62 -4.44 -11.06 5.76
C ARG A 62 -5.96 -10.89 5.81
N LEU A 63 -6.44 -9.68 6.12
CA LEU A 63 -7.87 -9.35 6.14
C LEU A 63 -8.52 -9.69 4.80
N LEU A 64 -7.91 -9.27 3.68
CA LEU A 64 -8.36 -9.60 2.34
C LEU A 64 -8.46 -11.12 2.13
N ARG A 65 -7.45 -11.89 2.55
CA ARG A 65 -7.43 -13.36 2.39
C ARG A 65 -8.38 -14.11 3.33
N SER A 66 -8.87 -13.46 4.38
CA SER A 66 -9.86 -14.02 5.31
C SER A 66 -11.28 -13.53 5.05
N ASP A 67 -11.50 -12.75 3.98
CA ASP A 67 -12.78 -12.08 3.71
C ASP A 67 -13.24 -11.19 4.89
N ARG A 68 -12.28 -10.45 5.46
CA ARG A 68 -12.44 -9.60 6.65
C ARG A 68 -12.19 -8.12 6.39
N LEU A 69 -12.53 -7.64 5.20
CA LEU A 69 -12.43 -6.20 4.88
C LEU A 69 -13.50 -5.35 5.61
N ASP A 70 -14.40 -5.99 6.37
CA ASP A 70 -15.29 -5.37 7.35
C ASP A 70 -14.56 -4.81 8.58
N VAL A 71 -13.33 -5.26 8.85
CA VAL A 71 -12.53 -4.81 9.98
C VAL A 71 -11.89 -3.46 9.65
N GLU A 72 -12.09 -2.49 10.54
CA GLU A 72 -11.48 -1.17 10.44
C GLU A 72 -9.97 -1.25 10.67
N LEU A 73 -9.18 -0.61 9.81
CA LEU A 73 -7.75 -0.44 10.01
C LEU A 73 -7.43 1.00 10.37
N ALA A 74 -6.65 1.18 11.43
CA ALA A 74 -5.93 2.42 11.69
C ALA A 74 -4.43 2.17 11.58
N HIS A 75 -3.67 3.18 11.17
CA HIS A 75 -2.22 3.07 11.06
C HIS A 75 -1.53 4.10 11.95
N LEU A 76 -0.58 3.63 12.76
CA LEU A 76 0.34 4.44 13.56
C LEU A 76 1.76 4.22 13.02
N PRO A 77 2.21 5.03 12.04
CA PRO A 77 3.55 4.89 11.48
C PRO A 77 4.64 5.03 12.53
N THR A 78 5.57 4.08 12.58
CA THR A 78 6.73 4.14 13.50
C THR A 78 7.93 4.89 12.92
N ARG A 79 7.86 5.22 11.62
CA ARG A 79 8.85 5.95 10.81
C ARG A 79 8.15 6.68 9.67
N GLY A 80 8.90 7.37 8.82
CA GLY A 80 8.34 7.96 7.59
C GLY A 80 7.59 6.90 6.77
N SER A 81 6.33 7.19 6.45
CA SER A 81 5.39 6.28 5.80
C SER A 81 4.86 6.90 4.51
N ASP A 82 4.99 6.18 3.40
CA ASP A 82 4.38 6.59 2.14
C ASP A 82 2.89 6.23 2.11
N ALA A 83 2.45 5.22 2.89
CA ALA A 83 1.03 4.95 3.11
C ALA A 83 0.33 6.13 3.81
N ALA A 84 0.93 6.67 4.87
CA ALA A 84 0.42 7.85 5.55
C ALA A 84 0.33 9.06 4.61
N LYS A 85 1.31 9.26 3.72
CA LYS A 85 1.26 10.33 2.70
C LYS A 85 0.16 10.09 1.67
N ALA A 86 0.05 8.86 1.15
CA ALA A 86 -0.93 8.50 0.12
C ALA A 86 -2.38 8.73 0.60
N TRP A 87 -2.63 8.48 1.89
CA TRP A 87 -3.95 8.58 2.49
C TRP A 87 -4.18 9.83 3.34
N GLY A 88 -3.16 10.70 3.48
CA GLY A 88 -3.25 11.93 4.29
C GLY A 88 -3.43 11.65 5.78
N LEU A 89 -2.80 10.61 6.30
CA LEU A 89 -2.90 10.22 7.71
C LEU A 89 -1.96 11.09 8.57
N PRO A 90 -2.48 11.78 9.59
CA PRO A 90 -1.65 12.47 10.56
C PRO A 90 -0.98 11.47 11.50
N SER A 91 0.08 11.90 12.19
CA SER A 91 0.66 11.15 13.31
C SER A 91 -0.11 11.43 14.60
N ASP A 92 -1.40 11.07 14.60
CA ASP A 92 -2.33 11.31 15.70
C ASP A 92 -2.83 9.97 16.27
N VAL A 93 -2.56 9.77 17.56
CA VAL A 93 -2.93 8.56 18.29
C VAL A 93 -4.43 8.54 18.57
N ASP A 94 -5.01 9.67 18.96
CA ASP A 94 -6.43 9.76 19.29
C ASP A 94 -7.26 9.47 18.05
N LEU A 95 -6.84 9.98 16.89
CA LEU A 95 -7.46 9.64 15.61
C LEU A 95 -7.47 8.13 15.35
N ALA A 96 -6.38 7.40 15.64
CA ALA A 96 -6.32 5.97 15.35
C ALA A 96 -7.34 5.14 16.16
N PHE A 97 -7.63 5.56 17.39
CA PHE A 97 -8.57 4.86 18.29
C PHE A 97 -10.01 5.39 18.18
N ASP A 98 -10.19 6.70 18.03
CA ASP A 98 -11.51 7.35 18.10
C ASP A 98 -12.02 7.83 16.73
N GLY A 99 -11.13 7.92 15.74
CA GLY A 99 -11.46 8.36 14.38
C GLY A 99 -12.44 7.43 13.70
N LYS A 100 -13.14 7.94 12.68
CA LYS A 100 -14.08 7.14 11.89
C LYS A 100 -13.36 6.44 10.75
N ALA A 101 -13.65 5.16 10.54
CA ALA A 101 -13.21 4.47 9.34
C ALA A 101 -14.12 4.82 8.16
N SER A 102 -13.53 4.91 6.97
CA SER A 102 -14.26 5.09 5.72
C SER A 102 -13.71 4.15 4.65
N PRO A 103 -14.55 3.69 3.69
CA PRO A 103 -14.07 2.86 2.59
C PRO A 103 -13.07 3.65 1.73
N VAL A 104 -11.91 3.05 1.47
CA VAL A 104 -10.92 3.58 0.53
C VAL A 104 -10.44 2.49 -0.44
N PRO A 105 -9.98 2.86 -1.66
CA PRO A 105 -9.53 1.88 -2.64
C PRO A 105 -8.46 0.93 -2.10
N LEU A 106 -8.70 -0.38 -2.25
CA LEU A 106 -7.69 -1.41 -2.02
C LEU A 106 -6.95 -1.64 -3.35
N VAL A 107 -5.65 -1.37 -3.40
CA VAL A 107 -4.81 -1.68 -4.57
C VAL A 107 -4.09 -3.00 -4.35
N ARG A 108 -4.18 -3.90 -5.33
CA ARG A 108 -3.55 -5.21 -5.36
C ARG A 108 -2.50 -5.28 -6.44
N ASP A 109 -1.68 -6.31 -6.36
CA ASP A 109 -0.84 -6.74 -7.48
C ASP A 109 -1.20 -8.15 -8.00
N ASP A 110 -0.67 -8.49 -9.17
CA ASP A 110 -0.86 -9.79 -9.83
C ASP A 110 -0.09 -10.94 -9.16
N SER A 111 0.80 -10.66 -8.20
CA SER A 111 1.42 -11.68 -7.33
C SER A 111 0.54 -12.05 -6.11
N GLY A 112 -0.60 -11.38 -5.95
CA GLY A 112 -1.52 -11.59 -4.83
C GLY A 112 -1.16 -10.81 -3.56
N GLY A 113 -0.32 -9.78 -3.70
CA GLY A 113 -0.03 -8.78 -2.68
C GLY A 113 -0.98 -7.58 -2.73
N VAL A 114 -0.78 -6.66 -1.79
CA VAL A 114 -1.48 -5.37 -1.69
C VAL A 114 -0.46 -4.23 -1.69
N LEU A 115 -0.89 -3.06 -2.14
CA LEU A 115 -0.10 -1.83 -2.13
C LEU A 115 -0.81 -0.79 -1.25
N VAL A 116 -0.20 -0.41 -0.13
CA VAL A 116 -0.79 0.56 0.82
C VAL A 116 -0.14 1.95 0.73
N GLY A 117 1.08 2.06 0.22
CA GLY A 117 1.79 3.33 0.11
C GLY A 117 2.59 3.50 -1.19
N ARG A 118 3.60 2.65 -1.43
CA ARG A 118 4.54 2.85 -2.54
C ARG A 118 4.97 1.56 -3.22
N GLY A 119 4.64 1.46 -4.51
CA GLY A 119 5.23 0.53 -5.46
C GLY A 119 6.35 1.22 -6.23
N GLU A 120 7.47 0.55 -6.45
CA GLU A 120 8.59 1.10 -7.20
C GLU A 120 9.25 0.04 -8.09
N VAL A 121 9.44 0.39 -9.36
CA VAL A 121 10.33 -0.31 -10.28
C VAL A 121 11.57 0.55 -10.53
N ARG A 122 12.74 -0.05 -10.39
CA ARG A 122 14.03 0.60 -10.63
C ARG A 122 14.60 0.18 -11.97
N GLY A 123 15.07 1.17 -12.75
CA GLY A 123 15.75 0.90 -14.03
C GLY A 123 14.85 0.27 -15.09
N MET A 124 13.56 0.63 -15.12
CA MET A 124 12.58 0.05 -16.03
C MET A 124 12.95 0.31 -17.50
N ARG A 125 12.88 -0.75 -18.33
CA ARG A 125 12.93 -0.67 -19.79
C ARG A 125 11.74 -1.45 -20.37
N GLY A 126 10.82 -0.73 -21.01
CA GLY A 126 9.59 -1.31 -21.53
C GLY A 126 8.47 -0.29 -21.64
N GLU A 127 7.25 -0.74 -21.36
CA GLU A 127 6.05 0.08 -21.39
C GLU A 127 5.28 -0.01 -20.07
N CYS A 128 4.61 1.09 -19.73
CA CYS A 128 3.61 1.11 -18.68
C CYS A 128 2.36 1.81 -19.20
N TYR A 129 1.22 1.15 -19.05
CA TYR A 129 -0.10 1.71 -19.28
C TYR A 129 -0.83 1.86 -17.95
N CYS A 130 -1.57 2.95 -17.80
CA CYS A 130 -2.54 3.12 -16.74
C CYS A 130 -3.92 3.23 -17.38
N ASP A 131 -4.74 2.20 -17.21
CA ASP A 131 -5.91 1.95 -18.05
C ASP A 131 -5.55 2.08 -19.54
N ASP A 132 -6.08 3.06 -20.27
CA ASP A 132 -5.78 3.34 -21.68
C ASP A 132 -4.64 4.36 -21.89
N VAL A 133 -4.12 4.97 -20.82
CA VAL A 133 -3.09 6.00 -20.89
C VAL A 133 -1.69 5.40 -20.90
N LEU A 134 -0.92 5.66 -21.96
CA LEU A 134 0.52 5.32 -21.99
C LEU A 134 1.29 6.24 -21.03
N VAL A 135 1.90 5.66 -20.00
CA VAL A 135 2.67 6.35 -18.94
C VAL A 135 4.16 6.24 -19.15
N LEU A 136 4.63 5.12 -19.71
CA LEU A 136 6.04 4.94 -20.06
C LEU A 136 6.16 4.23 -21.40
N ARG A 137 7.07 4.71 -22.24
CA ARG A 137 7.67 3.94 -23.31
C ARG A 137 9.18 4.13 -23.30
N GLY A 138 9.93 3.04 -23.44
CA GLY A 138 11.38 3.06 -23.42
C GLY A 138 11.90 2.95 -21.99
N THR A 139 12.72 3.91 -21.54
CA THR A 139 13.47 3.75 -20.28
C THR A 139 13.11 4.79 -19.22
N ALA A 140 13.02 4.34 -17.98
CA ALA A 140 12.86 5.20 -16.80
C ALA A 140 13.75 4.72 -15.65
N PRO A 141 14.57 5.61 -15.05
CA PRO A 141 15.32 5.28 -13.84
C PRO A 141 14.41 4.81 -12.68
N ARG A 142 13.20 5.37 -12.61
CA ARG A 142 12.17 5.05 -11.63
C ARG A 142 10.79 5.06 -12.27
N LEU A 143 9.99 4.06 -11.96
CA LEU A 143 8.54 4.10 -12.09
C LEU A 143 7.95 3.86 -10.70
N VAL A 144 7.10 4.77 -10.25
CA VAL A 144 6.50 4.72 -8.91
C VAL A 144 4.99 4.59 -9.05
N ALA A 145 4.41 3.62 -8.35
CA ALA A 145 2.98 3.48 -8.17
C ALA A 145 2.60 3.85 -6.73
N ALA A 146 1.42 4.41 -6.54
CA ALA A 146 0.86 4.70 -5.23
C ALA A 146 -0.65 4.49 -5.25
N PRO A 147 -1.26 3.98 -4.18
CA PRO A 147 -2.70 3.94 -4.08
C PRO A 147 -3.24 5.35 -3.77
N GLY A 148 -4.51 5.58 -4.05
CA GLY A 148 -5.19 6.83 -3.70
C GLY A 148 -6.67 6.80 -4.05
N PRO A 149 -7.39 7.93 -3.87
CA PRO A 149 -8.84 7.99 -4.10
C PRO A 149 -9.29 7.58 -5.51
N GLY A 150 -8.44 7.82 -6.52
CA GLY A 150 -8.69 7.42 -7.91
C GLY A 150 -8.38 5.97 -8.26
N GLY A 151 -7.88 5.17 -7.30
CA GLY A 151 -7.37 3.81 -7.54
C GLY A 151 -5.85 3.77 -7.44
N VAL A 152 -5.18 3.49 -8.57
CA VAL A 152 -3.71 3.46 -8.67
C VAL A 152 -3.22 4.66 -9.45
N GLY A 153 -2.35 5.47 -8.84
CA GLY A 153 -1.53 6.45 -9.53
C GLY A 153 -0.21 5.82 -9.95
N VAL A 154 0.31 6.16 -11.12
CA VAL A 154 1.62 5.71 -11.59
C VAL A 154 2.38 6.82 -12.29
N ARG A 155 3.66 7.00 -11.94
CA ARG A 155 4.55 8.04 -12.46
C ARG A 155 5.87 7.43 -12.93
N ALA A 156 6.21 7.65 -14.20
CA ALA A 156 7.55 7.37 -14.71
C ALA A 156 8.42 8.64 -14.63
N GLY A 157 9.66 8.52 -14.17
CA GLY A 157 10.49 9.69 -13.95
C GLY A 157 11.97 9.40 -13.69
N ARG A 158 12.74 10.48 -13.54
CA ARG A 158 14.14 10.40 -13.08
C ARG A 158 14.24 10.22 -11.56
N THR A 159 13.25 10.73 -10.83
CA THR A 159 13.18 10.72 -9.36
C THR A 159 12.09 9.78 -8.89
N GLY A 160 12.24 9.21 -7.69
CA GLY A 160 11.20 8.39 -7.05
C GLY A 160 10.12 9.23 -6.34
N ARG A 161 9.57 10.26 -7.01
CA ARG A 161 8.43 11.02 -6.46
C ARG A 161 7.16 10.20 -6.62
N LEU A 162 6.26 10.29 -5.65
CA LEU A 162 4.91 9.75 -5.78
C LEU A 162 4.17 10.47 -6.92
N PRO A 163 3.17 9.80 -7.54
CA PRO A 163 2.22 10.47 -8.42
C PRO A 163 1.57 11.67 -7.73
N ASP A 164 1.49 12.80 -8.43
CA ASP A 164 0.76 14.01 -8.01
C ASP A 164 -0.72 14.02 -8.45
N GLY A 165 -1.15 12.98 -9.15
CA GLY A 165 -2.54 12.75 -9.53
C GLY A 165 -2.93 13.40 -10.86
N ARG A 166 -2.00 14.12 -11.52
CA ARG A 166 -2.28 14.76 -12.81
C ARG A 166 -1.87 13.84 -13.95
N THR A 167 -2.79 13.63 -14.89
CA THR A 167 -2.51 12.90 -16.11
C THR A 167 -1.57 13.68 -17.03
N ARG A 168 -0.46 13.05 -17.39
CA ARG A 168 0.53 13.48 -18.38
C ARG A 168 0.83 12.28 -19.25
N ALA A 169 0.02 12.09 -20.28
CA ALA A 169 0.15 10.97 -21.21
C ALA A 169 1.43 11.10 -22.05
N VAL A 170 2.03 9.96 -22.39
CA VAL A 170 3.03 9.85 -23.45
C VAL A 170 2.28 9.64 -24.77
N ASP A 171 2.67 10.38 -25.82
CA ASP A 171 2.12 10.19 -27.15
C ASP A 171 2.37 8.74 -27.64
N LEU A 172 1.31 8.07 -28.13
CA LEU A 172 1.39 6.70 -28.66
C LEU A 172 2.34 6.56 -29.84
N ARG A 173 2.66 7.65 -30.55
CA ARG A 173 3.64 7.69 -31.66
C ARG A 173 5.06 7.96 -31.17
N ALA A 174 5.25 8.37 -29.91
CA ALA A 174 6.57 8.63 -29.38
C ALA A 174 7.41 7.35 -29.36
N ARG A 175 8.71 7.48 -29.65
CA ARG A 175 9.68 6.38 -29.55
C ARG A 175 10.09 6.11 -28.11
N SER A 176 10.01 7.13 -27.25
CA SER A 176 10.19 7.02 -25.80
C SER A 176 9.49 8.19 -25.12
N GLY A 177 9.13 8.01 -23.85
CA GLY A 177 8.48 9.05 -23.07
C GLY A 177 8.19 8.61 -21.65
N ARG A 178 8.05 9.58 -20.74
CA ARG A 178 7.73 9.37 -19.34
C ARG A 178 6.60 10.31 -18.95
N GLY A 179 5.60 9.75 -18.31
CA GLY A 179 4.37 10.43 -17.97
C GLY A 179 3.89 10.07 -16.59
N GLU A 180 2.62 10.36 -16.36
CA GLU A 180 1.90 10.02 -15.16
C GLU A 180 0.41 9.85 -15.49
N ALA A 181 -0.27 8.98 -14.76
CA ALA A 181 -1.72 8.89 -14.79
C ALA A 181 -2.25 8.30 -13.48
N VAL A 182 -3.56 8.43 -13.30
CA VAL A 182 -4.32 7.75 -12.26
C VAL A 182 -5.45 6.99 -12.94
N GLY A 183 -5.67 5.75 -12.52
CA GLY A 183 -6.68 4.87 -13.09
C GLY A 183 -6.98 3.68 -12.20
N ARG A 184 -7.70 2.70 -12.76
CA ARG A 184 -8.03 1.46 -12.04
C ARG A 184 -6.90 0.45 -12.11
N THR A 185 -6.12 0.43 -13.19
CA THR A 185 -5.05 -0.55 -13.41
C THR A 185 -3.80 0.15 -13.92
N ALA A 186 -2.63 -0.26 -13.45
CA ALA A 186 -1.34 0.09 -14.01
C ALA A 186 -0.62 -1.20 -14.39
N GLN A 187 -0.41 -1.41 -15.69
CA GLN A 187 0.21 -2.60 -16.27
C GLN A 187 1.59 -2.25 -16.79
N LEU A 188 2.56 -3.10 -16.47
CA LEU A 188 3.95 -2.94 -16.82
C LEU A 188 4.39 -4.16 -17.63
N GLY A 189 5.20 -3.92 -18.67
CA GLY A 189 5.78 -4.99 -19.47
C GLY A 189 7.12 -4.57 -20.06
N GLY A 190 8.11 -5.46 -20.05
CA GLY A 190 9.43 -5.16 -20.61
C GLY A 190 10.53 -6.15 -20.28
N GLU A 191 11.75 -5.62 -20.20
CA GLU A 191 12.92 -6.36 -19.72
C GLU A 191 12.75 -6.76 -18.24
N PRO A 192 13.54 -7.74 -17.74
CA PRO A 192 13.54 -8.10 -16.32
C PRO A 192 13.70 -6.87 -15.43
N MET A 193 12.85 -6.77 -14.41
CA MET A 193 12.79 -5.65 -13.49
C MET A 193 12.57 -6.13 -12.05
N THR A 194 13.15 -5.41 -11.10
CA THR A 194 12.87 -5.62 -9.67
C THR A 194 11.77 -4.67 -9.21
N VAL A 195 10.71 -5.25 -8.68
CA VAL A 195 9.58 -4.52 -8.08
C VAL A 195 9.78 -4.47 -6.58
N VAL A 196 9.54 -3.31 -5.97
CA VAL A 196 9.51 -3.11 -4.52
C VAL A 196 8.13 -2.60 -4.15
N THR A 197 7.42 -3.30 -3.26
CA THR A 197 6.09 -2.90 -2.76
C THR A 197 6.21 -2.63 -1.27
N ASP A 198 5.87 -1.41 -0.85
CA ASP A 198 5.89 -0.96 0.55
C ASP A 198 7.22 -1.25 1.26
N GLY A 199 8.32 -1.09 0.52
CA GLY A 199 9.68 -1.33 1.00
C GLY A 199 10.16 -2.78 0.90
N VAL A 200 9.31 -3.73 0.49
CA VAL A 200 9.66 -5.15 0.32
C VAL A 200 9.95 -5.45 -1.15
N ALA A 201 11.18 -5.85 -1.45
CA ALA A 201 11.56 -6.30 -2.78
C ALA A 201 10.88 -7.64 -3.12
N HIS A 202 10.32 -7.75 -4.31
CA HIS A 202 9.86 -9.02 -4.85
C HIS A 202 11.06 -9.98 -4.99
N PRO A 203 10.94 -11.27 -4.61
CA PRO A 203 12.09 -12.18 -4.50
C PRO A 203 12.74 -12.56 -5.83
N ARG A 204 12.09 -12.24 -6.96
CA ARG A 204 12.57 -12.56 -8.31
C ARG A 204 12.38 -11.36 -9.22
N GLU A 205 13.24 -11.23 -10.22
CA GLU A 205 12.98 -10.31 -11.32
C GLU A 205 11.76 -10.79 -12.10
N VAL A 206 10.96 -9.83 -12.57
CA VAL A 206 9.76 -10.07 -13.36
C VAL A 206 9.82 -9.29 -14.66
N ARG A 207 9.13 -9.75 -15.70
CA ARG A 207 9.01 -9.03 -16.99
C ARG A 207 7.68 -8.31 -17.14
N ARG A 208 6.74 -8.61 -16.25
CA ARG A 208 5.42 -7.99 -16.18
C ARG A 208 5.06 -7.80 -14.72
N TRP A 209 4.31 -6.75 -14.46
CA TRP A 209 3.73 -6.49 -13.14
C TRP A 209 2.46 -5.68 -13.34
N THR A 210 1.46 -5.92 -12.51
CA THR A 210 0.22 -5.15 -12.55
C THR A 210 -0.12 -4.67 -11.16
N TRP A 211 -0.45 -3.38 -11.02
CA TRP A 211 -1.19 -2.89 -9.87
C TRP A 211 -2.62 -2.58 -10.27
N TYR A 212 -3.61 -2.95 -9.48
CA TYR A 212 -5.01 -2.71 -9.81
C TYR A 212 -5.87 -2.47 -8.58
N ARG A 213 -6.90 -1.61 -8.73
CA ARG A 213 -7.95 -1.41 -7.74
C ARG A 213 -8.80 -2.67 -7.66
N HIS A 214 -8.84 -3.28 -6.48
CA HIS A 214 -9.73 -4.38 -6.15
C HIS A 214 -11.19 -3.92 -6.17
N THR A 215 -12.10 -4.88 -6.30
CA THR A 215 -13.55 -4.62 -6.34
C THR A 215 -14.10 -4.15 -5.02
N THR A 216 -13.50 -4.61 -3.92
CA THR A 216 -13.90 -4.26 -2.55
C THR A 216 -12.88 -3.29 -1.96
N ASP A 217 -13.39 -2.17 -1.45
CA ASP A 217 -12.61 -1.19 -0.70
C ASP A 217 -12.32 -1.72 0.71
N TRP A 218 -11.32 -1.17 1.39
CA TRP A 218 -11.01 -1.48 2.80
C TRP A 218 -11.39 -0.30 3.69
N LEU A 219 -11.69 -0.58 4.95
CA LEU A 219 -12.06 0.46 5.91
C LEU A 219 -10.80 1.03 6.56
N LEU A 220 -10.50 2.30 6.26
CA LEU A 220 -9.35 3.02 6.81
C LEU A 220 -9.80 4.17 7.69
N VAL A 221 -9.26 4.25 8.91
CA VAL A 221 -9.38 5.38 9.82
C VAL A 221 -8.52 6.53 9.32
N ARG A 222 -9.14 7.69 9.10
CA ARG A 222 -8.53 8.90 8.54
C ARG A 222 -9.29 10.15 9.00
N PRO A 223 -8.69 11.36 8.89
CA PRO A 223 -9.36 12.62 9.22
C PRO A 223 -10.59 12.89 8.35
#